data_AF-A0A182EHG4-F1
#
_entry.id   AF-A0A182EHG4-F1
#
_cell.length_a   1.000
_cell.length_b   1.000
_cell.length_c   1.000
_cell.angle_alpha   90.00
_cell.angle_beta   90.00
_cell.angle_gamma   90.00
#
_symmetry.space_group_name_H-M   'P 1'
#
loop_
_entity.id
_entity.type
_entity.pdbx_description
1 polymer ?
#
loop_
_entity_poly.entity_id
_entity_poly.type
_entity_poly.pdbx_seq_one_letter_code
_entity_poly.pdbx_strand_id
1 'polypeptide(L)'
;MAGVSDGVPSKNSQLCEIIHSVVGKIRSRVRSRCVLARITHSLHALKVFDDLKNRNDFPDNVCAKLTSFRMITAEQFFEHEALTEEYRKMIEFERGTNIDKQFYFSATIERDPGAKLHALIFVDIKYPKVKPIYILTFTLDGAEVSSSFKNDLIHVEQVLNADFTTYVTFDDPNSILEVQMAFLVSRFDILLESNSAANGSGQFIREHLFSRPYRGRDHQLPLYYQKSINAFIFRS
;
A
#
# COMPACT_ATOMS: atom_id res chain seq x y z
N MET A 1 -12.03 16.38 29.20
CA MET A 1 -13.42 15.88 29.24
C MET A 1 -13.99 15.91 30.66
N ALA A 2 -13.25 15.47 31.68
CA ALA A 2 -13.75 15.43 33.07
C ALA A 2 -13.59 16.73 33.88
N GLY A 3 -13.33 17.89 33.26
CA GLY A 3 -13.15 19.16 34.01
C GLY A 3 -11.93 19.21 34.94
N VAL A 4 -11.06 18.20 34.94
CA VAL A 4 -9.81 18.21 35.71
C VAL A 4 -8.83 19.13 34.98
N SER A 5 -8.75 20.39 35.42
CA SER A 5 -7.69 21.31 35.02
C SER A 5 -6.60 21.27 36.08
N ASP A 6 -5.35 20.99 35.69
CA ASP A 6 -4.16 21.15 36.53
C ASP A 6 -3.83 22.65 36.75
N GLY A 7 -4.80 23.40 37.30
CA GLY A 7 -4.57 24.76 37.81
C GLY A 7 -4.73 25.93 36.82
N VAL A 8 -5.32 25.74 35.63
CA VAL A 8 -5.59 26.86 34.70
C VAL A 8 -7.11 27.07 34.57
N PRO A 9 -7.66 28.24 34.94
CA PRO A 9 -9.10 28.50 34.83
C PRO A 9 -9.50 28.60 33.35
N SER A 10 -10.07 27.52 32.81
CA SER A 10 -10.54 27.49 31.42
C SER A 10 -11.84 28.28 31.31
N LYS A 11 -11.87 29.32 30.48
CA LYS A 11 -13.11 30.05 30.13
C LYS A 11 -14.08 29.07 29.44
N ASN A 12 -15.37 29.12 29.78
CA ASN A 12 -16.40 28.20 29.25
C ASN A 12 -16.41 28.08 27.71
N SER A 13 -16.03 29.11 26.97
CA SER A 13 -15.87 29.07 25.50
C SER A 13 -14.81 28.07 25.05
N GLN A 14 -13.71 27.95 25.79
CA GLN A 14 -12.61 27.03 25.53
C GLN A 14 -13.05 25.56 25.73
N LEU A 15 -13.92 25.31 26.71
CA LEU A 15 -14.53 23.99 26.92
C LEU A 15 -15.44 23.58 25.76
N CYS A 16 -16.30 24.48 25.28
CA CYS A 16 -17.16 24.21 24.11
C CYS A 16 -16.33 23.92 22.84
N GLU A 17 -15.27 24.68 22.58
CA GLU A 17 -14.36 24.45 21.46
C GLU A 17 -13.64 23.09 21.57
N ILE A 18 -13.17 22.74 22.77
CA ILE A 18 -12.54 21.44 23.03
C ILE A 18 -13.54 20.30 22.78
N ILE A 19 -14.77 20.41 23.28
CA ILE A 19 -15.82 19.40 23.07
C ILE A 19 -16.10 19.24 21.57
N HIS A 20 -16.30 20.35 20.84
CA HIS A 20 -16.55 20.32 19.41
C HIS A 20 -15.40 19.66 18.64
N SER A 21 -14.15 19.98 19.00
CA SER A 21 -12.95 19.36 18.42
C SER A 21 -12.87 17.86 18.69
N VAL A 22 -13.14 17.44 19.93
CA VAL A 22 -13.15 16.02 20.32
C VAL A 22 -14.22 15.25 19.57
N VAL A 23 -15.46 15.77 19.53
CA VAL A 23 -16.57 15.15 18.77
C VAL A 23 -16.21 15.05 17.29
N GLY A 24 -15.61 16.10 16.72
CA GLY A 24 -15.11 16.08 15.34
C GLY A 24 -14.08 14.96 15.08
N LYS A 25 -13.12 14.78 16.00
CA LYS A 25 -12.11 13.71 15.93
C LYS A 25 -12.75 12.32 16.08
N ILE A 26 -13.70 12.15 17.00
CA ILE A 26 -14.43 10.88 17.17
C ILE A 26 -15.19 10.54 15.89
N ARG A 27 -15.96 11.48 15.34
CA ARG A 27 -16.71 11.28 14.10
C ARG A 27 -15.80 10.93 12.93
N SER A 28 -14.70 11.65 12.77
CA SER A 28 -13.68 11.34 11.75
C SER A 28 -13.15 9.93 11.92
N ARG A 29 -12.79 9.54 13.15
CA ARG A 29 -12.24 8.21 13.45
C ARG A 29 -13.23 7.09 13.18
N VAL A 30 -14.50 7.26 13.57
CA VAL A 30 -15.56 6.29 13.29
C VAL A 30 -15.74 6.13 11.79
N ARG A 31 -15.82 7.23 11.03
CA ARG A 31 -15.91 7.20 9.57
C ARG A 31 -14.74 6.46 8.93
N SER A 32 -13.51 6.78 9.33
CA SER A 32 -12.30 6.10 8.83
C SER A 32 -12.32 4.60 9.09
N ARG A 33 -12.81 4.17 10.27
CA ARG A 33 -12.93 2.75 10.62
C ARG A 33 -14.02 2.03 9.83
N CYS A 34 -15.17 2.67 9.60
CA CYS A 34 -16.21 2.10 8.74
C CYS A 34 -15.72 1.92 7.30
N VAL A 35 -15.00 2.92 6.75
CA VAL A 35 -14.42 2.83 5.40
C VAL A 35 -13.35 1.74 5.35
N LEU A 36 -12.44 1.70 6.32
CA LEU A 36 -11.40 0.66 6.39
C LEU A 36 -12.03 -0.74 6.47
N ALA A 37 -13.04 -0.95 7.31
CA ALA A 37 -13.72 -2.24 7.42
C ALA A 37 -14.36 -2.67 6.09
N ARG A 38 -14.97 -1.73 5.36
CA ARG A 38 -15.51 -2.00 4.01
C ARG A 38 -14.41 -2.37 3.03
N ILE A 39 -13.29 -1.64 3.01
CA ILE A 39 -12.15 -1.92 2.13
C ILE A 39 -11.57 -3.31 2.44
N THR A 40 -11.31 -3.60 3.72
CA THR A 40 -10.82 -4.90 4.18
C THR A 40 -11.75 -6.03 3.76
N HIS A 41 -13.07 -5.83 3.86
CA HIS A 41 -14.04 -6.81 3.41
C HIS A 41 -13.99 -7.03 1.89
N SER A 42 -13.90 -5.96 1.10
CA SER A 42 -13.81 -6.05 -0.36
C SER A 42 -12.52 -6.74 -0.82
N LEU A 43 -11.38 -6.39 -0.21
CA LEU A 43 -10.08 -7.03 -0.46
C LEU A 43 -10.06 -8.50 -0.03
N HIS A 44 -10.70 -8.85 1.09
CA HIS A 44 -10.86 -10.25 1.49
C HIS A 44 -11.74 -11.03 0.49
N ALA A 45 -12.70 -10.38 -0.14
CA ALA A 45 -13.47 -10.93 -1.25
C ALA A 45 -12.72 -10.88 -2.60
N LEU A 46 -11.43 -10.50 -2.58
CA LEU A 46 -10.52 -10.40 -3.73
C LEU A 46 -10.95 -9.36 -4.78
N LYS A 47 -11.77 -8.39 -4.38
CA LYS A 47 -12.26 -7.30 -5.23
C LYS A 47 -11.38 -6.08 -5.06
N VAL A 48 -10.43 -5.91 -5.97
CA VAL A 48 -9.47 -4.80 -5.90
C VAL A 48 -9.97 -3.57 -6.65
N PHE A 49 -10.58 -3.75 -7.82
CA PHE A 49 -10.90 -2.67 -8.74
C PHE A 49 -12.39 -2.32 -8.83
N ASP A 50 -13.27 -3.18 -8.29
CA ASP A 50 -14.73 -3.04 -8.40
C ASP A 50 -15.27 -1.79 -7.70
N ASP A 51 -14.73 -1.49 -6.50
CA ASP A 51 -15.20 -0.40 -5.64
C ASP A 51 -14.41 0.91 -5.82
N LEU A 52 -13.43 0.89 -6.74
CA LEU A 52 -12.50 1.99 -6.95
C LEU A 52 -13.16 3.16 -7.68
N LYS A 53 -13.37 4.27 -6.95
CA LYS A 53 -14.06 5.45 -7.47
C LYS A 53 -13.37 6.11 -8.67
N ASN A 54 -12.05 6.15 -8.67
CA ASN A 54 -11.25 6.76 -9.74
C ASN A 54 -10.34 5.70 -10.37
N ARG A 55 -10.58 5.40 -11.65
CA ARG A 55 -9.83 4.42 -12.45
C ARG A 55 -8.82 5.08 -13.40
N ASN A 56 -8.62 6.40 -13.33
CA ASN A 56 -7.79 7.12 -14.30
C ASN A 56 -6.28 6.85 -14.15
N ASP A 57 -5.82 6.49 -12.95
CA ASP A 57 -4.41 6.19 -12.66
C ASP A 57 -4.06 4.69 -12.75
N PHE A 58 -5.00 3.90 -13.28
CA PHE A 58 -4.89 2.45 -13.41
C PHE A 58 -5.19 2.02 -14.85
N PRO A 59 -4.48 0.99 -15.37
CA PRO A 59 -4.79 0.42 -16.67
C PRO A 59 -6.14 -0.30 -16.65
N ASP A 60 -6.78 -0.36 -17.82
CA ASP A 60 -8.06 -1.06 -17.99
C ASP A 60 -7.87 -2.59 -17.93
N ASN A 61 -6.76 -3.09 -18.48
CA ASN A 61 -6.35 -4.48 -18.40
C ASN A 61 -5.31 -4.65 -17.27
N VAL A 62 -5.47 -5.69 -16.45
CA VAL A 62 -4.54 -6.06 -15.38
C VAL A 62 -4.44 -7.58 -15.36
N CYS A 63 -3.24 -8.10 -15.54
CA CYS A 63 -2.99 -9.55 -15.62
C CYS A 63 -2.87 -10.17 -14.23
N ALA A 64 -2.16 -9.48 -13.33
CA ALA A 64 -1.98 -9.89 -11.96
C ALA A 64 -3.30 -9.86 -11.17
N LYS A 65 -3.45 -10.77 -10.21
CA LYS A 65 -4.66 -10.91 -9.40
C LYS A 65 -4.32 -11.04 -7.93
N LEU A 66 -5.09 -10.39 -7.08
CA LEU A 66 -5.07 -10.64 -5.65
C LEU A 66 -5.67 -12.03 -5.39
N THR A 67 -4.90 -12.95 -4.83
CA THR A 67 -5.35 -14.32 -4.53
C THR A 67 -5.56 -14.56 -3.04
N SER A 68 -4.94 -13.74 -2.19
CA SER A 68 -5.15 -13.79 -0.74
C SER A 68 -5.06 -12.40 -0.13
N PHE A 69 -5.95 -12.10 0.81
CA PHE A 69 -5.86 -10.94 1.69
C PHE A 69 -6.46 -11.30 3.04
N ARG A 70 -5.65 -11.30 4.09
CA ARG A 70 -6.07 -11.70 5.44
C ARG A 70 -5.47 -10.81 6.51
N MET A 71 -6.22 -10.62 7.58
CA MET A 71 -5.69 -10.05 8.81
C MET A 71 -4.83 -11.10 9.51
N ILE A 72 -3.67 -10.69 10.00
CA ILE A 72 -2.74 -11.53 10.76
C ILE A 72 -2.52 -10.93 12.15
N THR A 73 -1.99 -11.72 13.08
CA THR A 73 -1.66 -11.21 14.41
C THR A 73 -0.36 -10.41 14.40
N ALA A 74 -0.10 -9.66 15.47
CA ALA A 74 1.16 -8.94 15.61
C ALA A 74 2.34 -9.93 15.62
N GLU A 75 2.22 -11.05 16.34
CA GLU A 75 3.24 -12.09 16.43
C GLU A 75 3.58 -12.62 15.03
N GLN A 76 2.56 -12.99 14.25
CA GLN A 76 2.75 -13.46 12.88
C GLN A 76 3.42 -12.42 11.97
N PHE A 77 3.13 -11.13 12.19
CA PHE A 77 3.77 -10.06 11.43
C PHE A 77 5.23 -9.88 11.82
N PHE A 78 5.54 -9.87 13.13
CA PHE A 78 6.88 -9.62 13.64
C PHE A 78 7.82 -10.83 13.53
N GLU A 79 7.30 -12.05 13.44
CA GLU A 79 8.08 -13.28 13.21
C GLU A 79 8.34 -13.56 11.72
N HIS A 80 7.73 -12.78 10.82
CA HIS A 80 7.87 -13.01 9.39
C HIS A 80 9.29 -12.67 8.89
N GLU A 81 9.89 -13.56 8.10
CA GLU A 81 11.28 -13.46 7.64
C GLU A 81 11.56 -12.19 6.79
N ALA A 82 10.56 -11.77 6.02
CA ALA A 82 10.57 -10.52 5.26
C ALA A 82 10.77 -9.24 6.11
N LEU A 83 10.49 -9.27 7.41
CA LEU A 83 10.56 -8.09 8.27
C LEU A 83 12.01 -7.80 8.68
N THR A 84 12.64 -6.87 7.98
CA THR A 84 13.99 -6.39 8.32
C THR A 84 14.01 -5.63 9.65
N GLU A 85 15.18 -5.54 10.27
CA GLU A 85 15.37 -4.78 11.51
C GLU A 85 15.04 -3.29 11.35
N GLU A 86 15.27 -2.73 10.17
CA GLU A 86 14.93 -1.34 9.84
C GLU A 86 13.41 -1.13 9.84
N TYR A 87 12.66 -2.02 9.17
CA TYR A 87 11.20 -1.96 9.18
C TYR A 87 10.62 -2.25 10.57
N ARG A 88 11.21 -3.20 11.31
CA ARG A 88 10.83 -3.47 12.71
C ARG A 88 10.95 -2.19 13.53
N LYS A 89 12.12 -1.52 13.55
CA LYS A 89 12.32 -0.27 14.30
C LYS A 89 11.36 0.84 13.87
N MET A 90 11.11 0.98 12.58
CA MET A 90 10.19 1.98 12.04
C MET A 90 8.75 1.74 12.53
N ILE A 91 8.26 0.50 12.44
CA ILE A 91 6.92 0.12 12.88
C ILE A 91 6.80 0.23 14.41
N GLU A 92 7.86 -0.13 15.15
CA GLU A 92 7.91 0.04 16.60
C GLU A 92 7.84 1.51 17.02
N PHE A 93 8.52 2.38 16.29
CA PHE A 93 8.44 3.82 16.51
C PHE A 93 7.03 4.36 16.22
N GLU A 94 6.43 3.97 15.09
CA GLU A 94 5.08 4.41 14.71
C GLU A 94 3.99 3.90 15.67
N ARG A 95 4.05 2.63 16.06
CA ARG A 95 3.05 2.00 16.94
C ARG A 95 3.11 2.55 18.37
N GLY A 96 4.28 3.02 18.81
CA GLY A 96 4.53 3.44 20.19
C GLY A 96 4.13 2.35 21.19
N THR A 97 3.36 2.71 22.20
CA THR A 97 2.88 1.76 23.23
C THR A 97 1.58 1.01 22.87
N ASN A 98 1.02 1.21 21.68
CA ASN A 98 -0.30 0.68 21.32
C ASN A 98 -0.24 -0.60 20.46
N ILE A 99 0.53 -1.60 20.89
CA ILE A 99 0.78 -2.84 20.10
C ILE A 99 -0.52 -3.52 19.65
N ASP A 100 -1.47 -3.70 20.57
CA ASP A 100 -2.70 -4.49 20.34
C ASP A 100 -3.81 -3.74 19.58
N LYS A 101 -3.57 -2.48 19.23
CA LYS A 101 -4.60 -1.63 18.58
C LYS A 101 -4.30 -1.35 17.11
N GLN A 102 -3.22 -1.92 16.60
CA GLN A 102 -2.81 -1.82 15.20
C GLN A 102 -3.43 -2.94 14.39
N PHE A 103 -3.41 -2.78 13.06
CA PHE A 103 -3.91 -3.79 12.14
C PHE A 103 -2.75 -4.27 11.28
N TYR A 104 -2.61 -5.58 11.20
CA TYR A 104 -1.59 -6.26 10.42
C TYR A 104 -2.28 -7.13 9.38
N PHE A 105 -1.86 -7.02 8.13
CA PHE A 105 -2.40 -7.82 7.04
C PHE A 105 -1.29 -8.51 6.27
N SER A 106 -1.65 -9.63 5.66
CA SER A 106 -0.84 -10.35 4.67
C SER A 106 -1.67 -10.47 3.41
N ALA A 107 -1.05 -10.15 2.27
CA ALA A 107 -1.66 -10.26 0.96
C ALA A 107 -0.74 -11.01 -0.02
N THR A 108 -1.33 -11.74 -0.96
CA THR A 108 -0.61 -12.43 -2.03
C THR A 108 -1.23 -12.05 -3.36
N ILE A 109 -0.38 -11.61 -4.28
CA ILE A 109 -0.74 -11.24 -5.65
C ILE A 109 -0.03 -12.21 -6.58
N GLU A 110 -0.75 -12.83 -7.49
CA GLU A 110 -0.20 -13.81 -8.42
C GLU A 110 -0.34 -13.34 -9.85
N ARG A 111 0.65 -13.71 -10.68
CA ARG A 111 0.61 -13.58 -12.12
C ARG A 111 1.19 -14.83 -12.76
N ASP A 112 0.50 -15.34 -13.77
CA ASP A 112 0.98 -16.49 -14.53
C ASP A 112 2.12 -16.12 -15.49
N PRO A 113 3.13 -17.00 -15.65
CA PRO A 113 3.30 -18.27 -14.94
C PRO A 113 4.08 -18.12 -13.62
N GLY A 114 3.50 -18.61 -12.51
CA GLY A 114 4.25 -18.95 -11.29
C GLY A 114 4.80 -17.79 -10.44
N ALA A 115 4.53 -16.54 -10.79
CA ALA A 115 4.99 -15.36 -10.05
C ALA A 115 4.04 -15.02 -8.91
N LYS A 116 4.59 -14.87 -7.69
CA LYS A 116 3.82 -14.45 -6.51
C LYS A 116 4.54 -13.33 -5.76
N LEU A 117 3.84 -12.23 -5.57
CA LEU A 117 4.24 -11.10 -4.73
C LEU A 117 3.49 -11.20 -3.41
N HIS A 118 4.24 -11.27 -2.32
CA HIS A 118 3.70 -11.26 -0.96
C HIS A 118 3.88 -9.86 -0.37
N ALA A 119 2.86 -9.37 0.29
CA ALA A 119 2.87 -8.08 0.96
C ALA A 119 2.47 -8.24 2.42
N LEU A 120 3.32 -7.79 3.32
CA LEU A 120 2.97 -7.51 4.71
C LEU A 120 2.57 -6.05 4.82
N ILE A 121 1.45 -5.79 5.48
CA ILE A 121 0.87 -4.45 5.54
C ILE A 121 0.61 -4.08 6.99
N PHE A 122 1.24 -3.00 7.45
CA PHE A 122 0.98 -2.39 8.75
C PHE A 122 0.05 -1.19 8.58
N VAL A 123 -1.06 -1.16 9.33
CA VAL A 123 -2.01 -0.04 9.34
C VAL A 123 -2.15 0.51 10.76
N ASP A 124 -1.71 1.75 10.95
CA ASP A 124 -1.74 2.39 12.26
C ASP A 124 -3.16 2.76 12.73
N ILE A 125 -3.32 2.85 14.05
CA ILE A 125 -4.56 3.20 14.72
C ILE A 125 -5.04 4.62 14.34
N LYS A 126 -4.13 5.48 13.87
CA LYS A 126 -4.37 6.84 13.39
C LYS A 126 -4.79 6.90 11.92
N TYR A 127 -4.96 5.76 11.24
CA TYR A 127 -5.48 5.71 9.87
C TYR A 127 -6.71 6.62 9.66
N PRO A 128 -6.77 7.41 8.57
CA PRO A 128 -5.83 7.45 7.44
C PRO A 128 -4.68 8.47 7.60
N LYS A 129 -4.52 9.10 8.77
CA LYS A 129 -3.50 10.16 8.94
C LYS A 129 -2.08 9.63 8.78
N VAL A 130 -1.86 8.42 9.29
CA VAL A 130 -0.65 7.64 9.02
C VAL A 130 -1.03 6.64 7.93
N LYS A 131 -0.28 6.66 6.83
CA LYS A 131 -0.52 5.77 5.70
C LYS A 131 -0.11 4.34 6.04
N PRO A 132 -0.74 3.33 5.42
CA PRO A 132 -0.26 1.96 5.49
C PRO A 132 1.20 1.83 5.02
N ILE A 133 1.96 0.97 5.69
CA ILE A 133 3.34 0.61 5.33
C ILE A 133 3.32 -0.80 4.74
N TYR A 134 3.96 -0.96 3.59
CA TYR A 134 4.06 -2.20 2.83
C TYR A 134 5.49 -2.75 2.89
N ILE A 135 5.62 -4.05 3.10
CA ILE A 135 6.88 -4.79 2.98
C ILE A 135 6.63 -5.91 1.99
N LEU A 136 7.43 -5.97 0.93
CA LEU A 136 7.21 -6.79 -0.24
C LEU A 136 8.29 -7.87 -0.35
N THR A 137 7.86 -9.10 -0.62
CA THR A 137 8.73 -10.19 -1.05
C THR A 137 8.19 -10.85 -2.30
N PHE A 138 9.09 -11.40 -3.10
CA PHE A 138 8.75 -11.99 -4.39
C PHE A 138 9.27 -13.41 -4.49
N THR A 139 8.41 -14.32 -4.94
CA THR A 139 8.73 -15.72 -5.22
C THR A 139 8.32 -16.05 -6.65
N LEU A 140 9.17 -16.78 -7.38
CA LEU A 140 8.91 -17.26 -8.73
C LEU A 140 9.10 -18.77 -8.74
N ASP A 141 8.08 -19.51 -9.15
CA ASP A 141 8.08 -20.98 -9.15
C ASP A 141 8.42 -21.60 -7.79
N GLY A 142 8.05 -20.90 -6.70
CA GLY A 142 8.29 -21.32 -5.32
C GLY A 142 9.70 -21.06 -4.81
N ALA A 143 10.61 -20.54 -5.64
CA ALA A 143 11.93 -20.09 -5.20
C ALA A 143 11.88 -18.60 -4.82
N GLU A 144 12.51 -18.23 -3.72
CA GLU A 144 12.78 -16.82 -3.43
C GLU A 144 13.67 -16.24 -4.53
N VAL A 145 13.30 -15.06 -5.02
CA VAL A 145 13.85 -14.58 -6.28
C VAL A 145 15.15 -13.80 -6.06
N SER A 146 16.06 -14.03 -7.01
CA SER A 146 17.37 -13.42 -7.25
C SER A 146 17.52 -11.93 -6.93
N SER A 147 18.79 -11.51 -6.75
CA SER A 147 19.22 -10.11 -6.57
C SER A 147 18.69 -9.13 -7.62
N SER A 148 18.29 -9.58 -8.82
CA SER A 148 17.80 -8.72 -9.90
C SER A 148 16.47 -8.03 -9.55
N PHE A 149 15.57 -8.70 -8.84
CA PHE A 149 14.29 -8.13 -8.42
C PHE A 149 14.38 -7.30 -7.15
N LYS A 150 15.51 -7.36 -6.43
CA LYS A 150 15.68 -6.65 -5.17
C LYS A 150 15.54 -5.12 -5.36
N ASN A 151 16.18 -4.57 -6.39
CA ASN A 151 16.08 -3.14 -6.68
C ASN A 151 14.68 -2.74 -7.16
N ASP A 152 14.06 -3.58 -7.99
CA ASP A 152 12.71 -3.38 -8.51
C ASP A 152 11.68 -3.34 -7.35
N LEU A 153 11.78 -4.27 -6.40
CA LEU A 153 10.93 -4.31 -5.21
C LEU A 153 11.17 -3.09 -4.31
N ILE A 154 12.42 -2.74 -4.04
CA ILE A 154 12.77 -1.54 -3.24
C ILE A 154 12.15 -0.29 -3.87
N HIS A 155 12.19 -0.16 -5.20
CA HIS A 155 11.58 0.97 -5.89
C HIS A 155 10.05 0.97 -5.74
N VAL A 156 9.38 -0.18 -5.87
CA VAL A 156 7.92 -0.27 -5.64
C VAL A 156 7.55 0.05 -4.19
N GLU A 157 8.31 -0.47 -3.22
CA GLU A 157 8.15 -0.15 -1.80
C GLU A 157 8.32 1.33 -1.52
N GLN A 158 9.36 1.96 -2.08
CA GLN A 158 9.58 3.40 -1.94
C GLN A 158 8.39 4.19 -2.49
N VAL A 159 7.87 3.80 -3.65
CA VAL A 159 6.68 4.47 -4.21
C VAL A 159 5.46 4.29 -3.31
N LEU A 160 5.18 3.09 -2.80
CA LEU A 160 4.06 2.85 -1.90
C LEU A 160 4.21 3.59 -0.56
N ASN A 161 5.41 3.56 0.03
CA ASN A 161 5.68 3.97 1.40
C ASN A 161 6.21 5.39 1.54
N ALA A 162 6.65 6.05 0.47
CA ALA A 162 7.15 7.42 0.50
C ALA A 162 6.38 8.29 -0.51
N ASP A 163 6.40 7.90 -1.78
CA ASP A 163 6.08 8.80 -2.90
C ASP A 163 4.66 8.60 -3.50
N PHE A 164 3.79 7.87 -2.82
CA PHE A 164 2.55 7.33 -3.40
C PHE A 164 1.61 8.38 -4.03
N THR A 165 1.38 9.48 -3.32
CA THR A 165 0.51 10.59 -3.77
C THR A 165 1.01 11.28 -5.04
N THR A 166 2.23 10.97 -5.44
CA THR A 166 2.84 11.52 -6.63
C THR A 166 2.64 10.65 -7.87
N TYR A 167 2.20 9.40 -7.68
CA TYR A 167 1.90 8.44 -8.74
C TYR A 167 0.40 8.25 -8.97
N VAL A 168 -0.40 8.41 -7.91
CA VAL A 168 -1.86 8.19 -7.95
C VAL A 168 -2.59 9.32 -7.24
N THR A 169 -3.65 9.80 -7.87
CA THR A 169 -4.57 10.80 -7.34
C THR A 169 -5.77 10.12 -6.67
N PHE A 170 -6.11 10.53 -5.46
CA PHE A 170 -7.30 10.04 -4.76
C PHE A 170 -7.87 11.14 -3.85
N ASP A 171 -9.19 11.32 -3.91
CA ASP A 171 -9.87 12.42 -3.23
C ASP A 171 -10.15 12.16 -1.75
N ASP A 172 -10.34 10.88 -1.38
CA ASP A 172 -10.68 10.47 -0.02
C ASP A 172 -9.47 9.82 0.65
N PRO A 173 -8.83 10.45 1.65
CA PRO A 173 -7.74 9.83 2.39
C PRO A 173 -8.13 8.48 3.02
N ASN A 174 -9.42 8.27 3.31
CA ASN A 174 -9.89 7.01 3.89
C ASN A 174 -9.82 5.84 2.90
N SER A 175 -9.62 6.06 1.61
CA SER A 175 -9.45 5.00 0.60
C SER A 175 -8.00 4.66 0.30
N ILE A 176 -7.02 5.24 1.00
CA ILE A 176 -5.59 5.06 0.65
C ILE A 176 -5.16 3.59 0.59
N LEU A 177 -5.64 2.74 1.51
CA LEU A 177 -5.32 1.30 1.49
C LEU A 177 -5.82 0.60 0.20
N GLU A 178 -7.04 0.91 -0.22
CA GLU A 178 -7.66 0.34 -1.43
C GLU A 178 -6.88 0.76 -2.68
N VAL A 179 -6.53 2.05 -2.77
CA VAL A 179 -5.79 2.63 -3.89
C VAL A 179 -4.35 2.08 -3.92
N GLN A 180 -3.69 1.91 -2.78
CA GLN A 180 -2.36 1.28 -2.68
C GLN A 180 -2.39 -0.20 -3.10
N MET A 181 -3.43 -0.95 -2.73
CA MET A 181 -3.59 -2.34 -3.19
C MET A 181 -3.78 -2.43 -4.71
N ALA A 182 -4.63 -1.57 -5.28
CA ALA A 182 -4.81 -1.49 -6.73
C ALA A 182 -3.54 -1.08 -7.47
N PHE A 183 -2.76 -0.17 -6.88
CA PHE A 183 -1.45 0.19 -7.40
C PHE A 183 -0.53 -1.02 -7.39
N LEU A 184 -0.42 -1.72 -6.28
CA LEU A 184 0.46 -2.88 -6.15
C LEU A 184 0.10 -3.99 -7.15
N VAL A 185 -1.19 -4.32 -7.27
CA VAL A 185 -1.67 -5.35 -8.22
C VAL A 185 -1.35 -4.95 -9.65
N SER A 186 -1.69 -3.72 -10.07
CA SER A 186 -1.40 -3.27 -11.45
C SER A 186 0.09 -3.10 -11.75
N ARG A 187 0.92 -2.73 -10.76
CA ARG A 187 2.37 -2.49 -10.98
C ARG A 187 3.19 -3.77 -10.89
N PHE A 188 2.65 -4.83 -10.32
CA PHE A 188 3.29 -6.14 -10.40
C PHE A 188 3.41 -6.62 -11.84
N ASP A 189 2.44 -6.28 -12.70
CA ASP A 189 2.54 -6.57 -14.14
C ASP A 189 3.76 -5.89 -14.77
N ILE A 190 3.98 -4.62 -14.43
CA ILE A 190 5.08 -3.81 -14.98
C ILE A 190 6.44 -4.30 -14.49
N LEU A 191 6.53 -4.71 -13.23
CA LEU A 191 7.74 -5.30 -12.67
C LEU A 191 8.15 -6.55 -13.47
N LEU A 192 7.19 -7.47 -13.73
CA LEU A 192 7.46 -8.72 -14.43
C LEU A 192 7.72 -8.52 -15.94
N GLU A 193 6.96 -7.63 -16.59
CA GLU A 193 7.13 -7.32 -18.01
C GLU A 193 8.44 -6.57 -18.27
N SER A 194 8.82 -5.65 -17.40
CA SER A 194 10.07 -4.90 -17.53
C SER A 194 11.27 -5.82 -17.38
N ASN A 195 11.24 -6.72 -16.40
CA ASN A 195 12.29 -7.72 -16.22
C ASN A 195 12.39 -8.67 -17.43
N SER A 196 11.25 -9.16 -17.93
CA SER A 196 11.21 -10.04 -19.11
C SER A 196 11.71 -9.34 -20.38
N ALA A 197 11.35 -8.07 -20.56
CA ALA A 197 11.80 -7.27 -21.70
C ALA A 197 13.30 -6.94 -21.63
N ALA A 198 13.85 -6.72 -20.43
CA ALA A 198 15.27 -6.45 -20.25
C ALA A 198 16.14 -7.70 -20.43
N ASN A 199 15.67 -8.85 -19.95
CA ASN A 199 16.40 -10.12 -20.01
C ASN A 199 16.12 -10.92 -21.29
N GLY A 200 15.14 -10.49 -22.10
CA GLY A 200 14.68 -11.22 -23.28
C GLY A 200 14.06 -12.58 -22.96
N SER A 201 13.61 -12.81 -21.71
CA SER A 201 13.22 -14.14 -21.22
C SER A 201 11.88 -14.63 -21.75
N GLY A 202 11.06 -13.75 -22.35
CA GLY A 202 9.75 -14.10 -22.92
C GLY A 202 8.75 -14.72 -21.92
N GLN A 203 9.13 -14.84 -20.65
CA GLN A 203 8.37 -15.56 -19.62
C GLN A 203 7.05 -14.86 -19.29
N PHE A 204 7.07 -13.53 -19.22
CA PHE A 204 5.88 -12.71 -19.08
C PHE A 204 5.66 -11.94 -20.38
N ILE A 205 4.52 -12.21 -21.03
CA ILE A 205 4.12 -11.50 -22.24
C ILE A 205 3.85 -10.05 -21.90
N ARG A 206 4.32 -9.18 -22.76
CA ARG A 206 4.14 -7.74 -22.62
C ARG A 206 2.72 -7.34 -23.05
N GLU A 207 1.89 -7.01 -22.06
CA GLU A 207 0.53 -6.51 -22.28
C GLU A 207 0.43 -4.99 -22.08
N HIS A 208 1.42 -4.38 -21.43
CA HIS A 208 1.44 -2.96 -21.13
C HIS A 208 2.48 -2.18 -21.95
N LEU A 209 2.09 -0.98 -22.38
CA LEU A 209 2.94 -0.09 -23.15
C LEU A 209 3.87 0.70 -22.23
N PHE A 210 5.17 0.74 -22.55
CA PHE A 210 6.20 1.56 -21.89
C PHE A 210 7.40 1.78 -22.84
N SER A 211 8.09 2.91 -22.77
CA SER A 211 9.15 3.19 -23.77
C SER A 211 10.40 2.32 -23.61
N ARG A 212 10.77 1.99 -22.37
CA ARG A 212 11.91 1.13 -22.01
C ARG A 212 11.66 0.48 -20.65
N PRO A 213 12.23 -0.71 -20.37
CA PRO A 213 11.97 -1.45 -19.13
C PRO A 213 12.56 -0.74 -17.90
N TYR A 214 13.73 -0.10 -18.03
CA TYR A 214 14.43 0.53 -16.92
C TYR A 214 14.97 1.92 -17.29
N ARG A 215 15.14 2.78 -16.27
CA ARG A 215 15.83 4.08 -16.37
C ARG A 215 16.86 4.25 -15.26
N GLY A 216 18.02 4.80 -15.62
CA GLY A 216 19.07 5.18 -14.66
C GLY A 216 19.87 3.99 -14.14
N ARG A 217 20.83 4.28 -13.26
CA ARG A 217 21.70 3.26 -12.65
C ARG A 217 20.96 2.39 -11.64
N ASP A 218 19.93 2.95 -11.02
CA ASP A 218 19.15 2.28 -9.98
C ASP A 218 18.04 1.38 -10.55
N HIS A 219 18.00 1.20 -11.88
CA HIS A 219 17.00 0.37 -12.57
C HIS A 219 15.56 0.79 -12.21
N GLN A 220 15.26 2.09 -12.27
CA GLN A 220 13.90 2.56 -11.99
C GLN A 220 12.92 1.95 -12.99
N LEU A 221 11.74 1.56 -12.52
CA LEU A 221 10.62 1.05 -13.31
C LEU A 221 9.70 2.19 -13.79
N PRO A 222 9.04 2.06 -14.95
CA PRO A 222 8.04 3.02 -15.41
C PRO A 222 6.71 2.82 -14.67
N LEU A 223 6.60 3.24 -13.40
CA LEU A 223 5.41 2.94 -12.58
C LEU A 223 4.25 3.95 -12.74
N TYR A 224 4.48 5.08 -13.41
CA TYR A 224 3.46 6.12 -13.59
C TYR A 224 2.60 5.80 -14.80
N TYR A 225 1.29 5.64 -14.59
CA TYR A 225 0.36 5.32 -15.68
C TYR A 225 -0.29 6.59 -16.20
N GLN A 226 -0.28 6.76 -17.52
CA GLN A 226 -0.89 7.89 -18.20
C GLN A 226 -2.00 7.40 -19.13
N LYS A 227 -3.26 7.60 -18.71
CA LYS A 227 -4.45 7.15 -19.43
C LYS A 227 -4.60 7.72 -20.84
N SER A 228 -4.15 8.96 -21.08
CA SER A 228 -4.27 9.60 -22.40
C SER A 228 -3.52 8.87 -23.51
N ILE A 229 -2.48 8.12 -23.16
CA ILE A 229 -1.66 7.32 -24.09
C ILE A 229 -1.71 5.83 -23.78
N ASN A 230 -2.52 5.42 -22.78
CA ASN A 230 -2.59 4.06 -22.25
C ASN A 230 -1.20 3.42 -22.05
N ALA A 231 -0.31 4.16 -21.39
CA ALA A 231 1.08 3.75 -21.24
C ALA A 231 1.64 4.07 -19.86
N PHE A 232 2.65 3.29 -19.51
CA PHE A 232 3.48 3.46 -18.34
C PHE A 232 4.74 4.24 -18.71
N ILE A 233 5.01 5.29 -17.94
CA ILE A 233 6.15 6.19 -18.15
C ILE A 233 6.96 6.37 -16.87
N PHE A 234 8.17 6.87 -17.04
CA PHE A 234 8.99 7.32 -15.93
C PHE A 234 8.52 8.70 -15.48
N ARG A 235 8.47 8.90 -14.18
CA ARG A 235 8.25 10.24 -13.64
C ARG A 235 9.46 11.12 -13.94
N SER A 236 9.21 12.33 -14.44
CA SER A 236 10.22 13.35 -14.73
C SER A 236 10.84 13.88 -13.45
#